data_AF-A0A8B2PLC0-F1
#
_entry.id   AF-A0A8B2PLC0-F1
#
_cell.length_a   1.000
_cell.length_b   1.000
_cell.length_c   1.000
_cell.angle_alpha   90.00
_cell.angle_beta   90.00
_cell.angle_gamma   90.00
#
_symmetry.space_group_name_H-M   'P 1'
#
loop_
_entity.id
_entity.type
_entity.pdbx_description
1 polymer ?
#
loop_
_entity_poly.entity_id
_entity_poly.type
_entity_poly.pdbx_seq_one_letter_code
_entity_poly.pdbx_strand_id
1 'polypeptide(L)'
;MTAITAPPAHAQWTVYDPANHIQNIYQAIRSLQEVNQQIQQLTHEIEMLENMARDLENLPDSIADDILRRMRRIDDLMREAEGIGYGVEEIERDYEVIY
;
A
#
# COMPACT_ATOMS: atom_id res chain seq x y z
N MET A 1 -53.79 30.53 13.49
CA MET A 1 -52.38 30.28 13.83
C MET A 1 -51.77 29.55 12.65
N THR A 2 -50.96 30.24 11.85
CA THR A 2 -50.37 29.69 10.62
C THR A 2 -49.08 28.96 10.98
N ALA A 3 -48.99 27.67 10.68
CA ALA A 3 -47.76 26.90 10.85
C ALA A 3 -46.74 27.34 9.80
N ILE A 4 -45.58 27.84 10.24
CA ILE A 4 -44.43 28.07 9.38
C ILE A 4 -43.72 26.72 9.24
N THR A 5 -43.93 26.04 8.12
CA THR A 5 -43.09 24.90 7.73
C THR A 5 -41.79 25.46 7.15
N ALA A 6 -40.70 25.38 7.91
CA ALA A 6 -39.37 25.63 7.33
C ALA A 6 -39.12 24.60 6.22
N PRO A 7 -38.63 25.00 5.02
CA PRO A 7 -38.22 24.02 4.02
C PRO A 7 -37.11 23.13 4.59
N PRO A 8 -37.02 21.86 4.19
CA PRO A 8 -35.91 21.01 4.60
C PRO A 8 -34.58 21.68 4.23
N ALA A 9 -33.70 21.86 5.21
CA ALA A 9 -32.34 22.30 4.96
C ALA A 9 -31.59 21.16 4.26
N HIS A 10 -31.63 21.17 2.93
CA HIS A 10 -30.76 20.34 2.11
C HIS A 10 -29.36 20.93 2.15
N ALA A 11 -28.54 20.48 3.09
CA ALA A 11 -27.10 20.71 3.10
C ALA A 11 -26.39 19.48 3.67
N GLN A 12 -26.62 18.32 3.07
CA GLN A 12 -25.65 17.23 3.08
C GLN A 12 -24.80 17.37 1.82
N TRP A 13 -24.06 18.47 1.73
CA TRP A 13 -22.85 18.45 0.92
C TRP A 13 -21.79 17.79 1.79
N THR A 14 -21.52 16.51 1.53
CA THR A 14 -20.15 16.01 1.76
C THR A 14 -19.26 16.95 0.96
N VAL A 15 -18.63 17.90 1.65
CA VAL A 15 -17.69 18.81 1.00
C VAL A 15 -16.54 17.93 0.57
N TYR A 16 -16.50 17.65 -0.74
CA TYR A 16 -15.34 17.04 -1.36
C TYR A 16 -14.22 18.07 -1.30
N ASP A 17 -13.29 17.87 -0.38
CA ASP A 17 -12.13 18.74 -0.22
C ASP A 17 -10.96 18.18 -1.05
N PRO A 18 -10.63 18.80 -2.20
CA PRO A 18 -9.52 18.35 -3.03
C PRO A 18 -8.16 18.36 -2.28
N ALA A 19 -8.04 19.08 -1.16
CA ALA A 19 -6.85 19.01 -0.31
C ALA A 19 -6.68 17.65 0.37
N ASN A 20 -7.76 16.99 0.81
CA ASN A 20 -7.71 15.64 1.40
C ASN A 20 -7.42 14.58 0.33
N HIS A 21 -7.91 14.77 -0.89
CA HIS A 21 -7.70 13.85 -2.02
C HIS A 21 -6.22 13.76 -2.44
N ILE A 22 -5.57 14.91 -2.63
CA ILE A 22 -4.14 14.98 -2.98
C ILE A 22 -3.26 14.45 -1.84
N GLN A 23 -3.64 14.72 -0.58
CA GLN A 23 -2.91 14.21 0.59
C GLN A 23 -2.96 12.69 0.69
N ASN A 24 -4.10 12.06 0.43
CA ASN A 24 -4.23 10.59 0.44
C ASN A 24 -3.37 9.94 -0.65
N ILE A 25 -3.31 10.52 -1.85
CA ILE A 25 -2.42 10.03 -2.94
C ILE A 25 -0.94 10.18 -2.54
N TYR A 26 -0.53 11.32 -1.96
CA TYR A 26 0.85 11.47 -1.48
C TYR A 26 1.20 10.48 -0.36
N GLN A 27 0.24 10.17 0.51
CA GLN A 27 0.40 9.16 1.55
C GLN A 27 0.59 7.77 0.93
N ALA A 28 -0.26 7.40 -0.04
CA ALA A 28 -0.12 6.16 -0.78
C ALA A 28 1.23 6.04 -1.48
N ILE A 29 1.71 7.09 -2.13
CA ILE A 29 3.04 7.12 -2.77
C ILE A 29 4.16 6.87 -1.75
N ARG A 30 4.11 7.52 -0.58
CA ARG A 30 5.12 7.29 0.47
C ARG A 30 5.08 5.85 0.99
N SER A 31 3.89 5.30 1.21
CA SER A 31 3.73 3.90 1.61
C SER A 31 4.29 2.94 0.55
N LEU A 32 4.04 3.19 -0.75
CA LEU A 32 4.65 2.40 -1.83
C LEU A 32 6.19 2.52 -1.86
N GLN A 33 6.74 3.70 -1.58
CA GLN A 33 8.18 3.88 -1.46
C GLN A 33 8.77 3.08 -0.28
N GLU A 34 8.09 3.06 0.87
CA GLU A 34 8.49 2.28 2.04
C GLU A 34 8.43 0.77 1.76
N VAL A 35 7.36 0.30 1.11
CA VAL A 35 7.24 -1.10 0.68
C VAL A 35 8.39 -1.48 -0.28
N ASN A 36 8.67 -0.63 -1.27
CA ASN A 36 9.76 -0.88 -2.22
C ASN A 36 11.13 -0.95 -1.51
N GLN A 37 11.41 -0.07 -0.55
CA GLN A 37 12.66 -0.11 0.22
C GLN A 37 12.79 -1.40 1.03
N GLN A 38 11.70 -1.87 1.65
CA GLN A 38 11.70 -3.13 2.39
C GLN A 38 11.94 -4.34 1.46
N ILE A 39 11.33 -4.36 0.29
CA ILE A 39 11.58 -5.42 -0.71
C ILE A 39 13.04 -5.42 -1.16
N GLN A 40 13.62 -4.25 -1.46
CA GLN A 40 15.03 -4.15 -1.86
C GLN A 40 15.98 -4.69 -0.77
N GLN A 41 15.72 -4.37 0.51
CA GLN A 41 16.51 -4.89 1.63
C GLN A 41 16.42 -6.42 1.71
N LEU A 42 15.22 -6.99 1.64
CA LEU A 42 15.01 -8.45 1.68
C LEU A 42 15.68 -9.16 0.51
N THR A 43 15.60 -8.59 -0.69
CA THR A 43 16.28 -9.13 -1.87
C THR A 43 17.80 -9.14 -1.68
N HIS A 44 18.37 -8.05 -1.15
CA HIS A 44 19.80 -8.00 -0.88
C HIS A 44 20.24 -9.03 0.18
N GLU A 45 19.43 -9.24 1.22
CA GLU A 45 19.68 -10.30 2.20
C GLU A 45 19.63 -11.71 1.56
N ILE A 46 18.71 -11.94 0.62
CA ILE A 46 18.66 -13.20 -0.14
C ILE A 46 19.92 -13.39 -0.98
N GLU A 47 20.38 -12.38 -1.71
CA GLU A 47 21.62 -12.45 -2.49
C GLU A 47 22.83 -12.82 -1.61
N MET A 48 22.91 -12.23 -0.40
CA MET A 48 23.96 -12.58 0.57
C MET A 48 23.88 -14.05 1.01
N LEU A 49 22.68 -14.57 1.27
CA LEU A 49 22.46 -15.98 1.61
C LEU A 49 22.83 -16.91 0.45
N GLU A 50 22.49 -16.55 -0.79
CA GLU A 50 22.86 -17.31 -1.98
C GLU A 50 24.37 -17.35 -2.19
N ASN A 51 25.07 -16.25 -1.91
CA ASN A 51 26.53 -16.22 -1.97
C ASN A 51 27.15 -17.11 -0.89
N MET A 52 26.66 -17.03 0.36
CA MET A 52 27.10 -17.92 1.44
C MET A 52 26.83 -19.40 1.12
N ALA A 53 25.66 -19.69 0.52
CA ALA A 53 25.27 -21.02 0.06
C ALA A 53 26.24 -21.60 -0.99
N ARG A 54 26.71 -20.78 -1.94
CA ARG A 54 27.65 -21.21 -2.99
C ARG A 54 29.03 -21.57 -2.44
N ASP A 55 29.46 -20.91 -1.37
CA ASP A 55 30.75 -21.16 -0.74
C ASP A 55 30.75 -22.42 0.16
N LEU A 56 29.56 -23.00 0.41
CA LEU A 56 29.39 -24.18 1.26
C LEU A 56 29.34 -25.46 0.42
N GLU A 57 30.14 -26.47 0.79
CA GLU A 57 30.16 -27.79 0.13
C GLU A 57 28.80 -28.52 0.22
N ASN A 58 27.99 -28.20 1.25
CA ASN A 58 26.60 -28.60 1.38
C ASN A 58 25.76 -27.42 1.88
N LEU A 59 24.60 -27.17 1.27
CA LEU A 59 23.67 -26.13 1.71
C LEU A 59 23.05 -26.52 3.07
N PRO A 60 23.24 -25.73 4.14
CA PRO A 60 22.55 -25.96 5.39
C PRO A 60 21.05 -25.70 5.24
N ASP A 61 20.22 -26.59 5.78
CA ASP A 61 18.75 -26.44 5.76
C ASP A 61 18.30 -25.08 6.31
N SER A 62 19.04 -24.52 7.27
CA SER A 62 18.78 -23.19 7.83
C SER A 62 18.87 -22.08 6.79
N ILE A 63 19.76 -22.16 5.79
CA ILE A 63 19.87 -21.14 4.74
C ILE A 63 18.67 -21.21 3.80
N ALA A 64 18.23 -22.41 3.43
CA ALA A 64 17.05 -22.59 2.60
C ALA A 64 15.79 -22.07 3.31
N ASP A 65 15.61 -22.42 4.59
CA ASP A 65 14.51 -21.91 5.40
C ASP A 65 14.52 -20.39 5.53
N ASP A 66 15.70 -19.80 5.63
CA ASP A 66 15.91 -18.35 5.72
C ASP A 66 15.49 -17.62 4.44
N ILE A 67 15.86 -18.17 3.27
CA ILE A 67 15.44 -17.65 1.96
C ILE A 67 13.91 -17.75 1.83
N LEU A 68 13.32 -18.92 2.15
CA LEU A 68 11.87 -19.13 2.06
C LEU A 68 11.07 -18.21 2.98
N ARG A 69 11.59 -17.87 4.16
CA ARG A 69 10.94 -16.88 5.05
C ARG A 69 10.97 -15.47 4.44
N ARG A 70 12.10 -15.07 3.85
CA ARG A 70 12.24 -13.75 3.21
C ARG A 70 11.37 -13.61 1.96
N MET A 71 11.29 -14.66 1.13
CA MET A 71 10.39 -14.68 -0.03
C MET A 71 8.93 -14.49 0.38
N ARG A 72 8.45 -15.21 1.41
CA ARG A 72 7.09 -15.01 1.94
C ARG A 72 6.84 -13.58 2.40
N ARG A 73 7.85 -12.94 3.02
CA ARG A 73 7.75 -11.54 3.43
C ARG A 73 7.66 -10.59 2.22
N ILE A 74 8.40 -10.87 1.14
CA ILE A 74 8.28 -10.11 -0.11
C ILE A 74 6.87 -10.27 -0.69
N ASP A 75 6.31 -11.48 -0.70
CA ASP A 75 4.94 -11.72 -1.19
C ASP A 75 3.89 -10.93 -0.39
N ASP A 76 4.04 -10.88 0.94
CA ASP A 76 3.15 -10.09 1.80
C ASP A 76 3.25 -8.58 1.50
N LEU A 77 4.47 -8.07 1.32
CA LEU A 77 4.73 -6.67 0.96
C LEU A 77 4.17 -6.33 -0.43
N MET A 78 4.25 -7.24 -1.39
CA MET A 78 3.66 -7.06 -2.72
C MET A 78 2.13 -6.96 -2.64
N ARG A 79 1.48 -7.77 -1.81
CA ARG A 79 0.03 -7.68 -1.56
C ARG A 79 -0.37 -6.37 -0.88
N GLU A 80 0.46 -5.88 0.03
CA GLU A 80 0.26 -4.56 0.65
C GLU A 80 0.32 -3.44 -0.40
N ALA A 81 1.31 -3.48 -1.29
CA ALA A 81 1.42 -2.53 -2.40
C ALA A 81 0.23 -2.60 -3.36
N GLU A 82 -0.26 -3.80 -3.69
CA GLU A 82 -1.47 -3.97 -4.50
C GLU A 82 -2.69 -3.32 -3.83
N GLY A 83 -2.87 -3.53 -2.52
CA GLY A 83 -3.94 -2.90 -1.75
C GLY A 83 -3.87 -1.38 -1.77
N ILE A 84 -2.67 -0.80 -1.66
CA ILE A 84 -2.46 0.64 -1.77
C ILE A 84 -2.83 1.13 -3.18
N GLY A 85 -2.45 0.39 -4.23
CA GLY A 85 -2.82 0.69 -5.61
C GLY A 85 -4.33 0.74 -5.85
N TYR A 86 -5.07 -0.25 -5.34
CA TYR A 86 -6.54 -0.25 -5.40
C TYR A 86 -7.16 0.93 -4.65
N GLY A 87 -6.62 1.30 -3.48
CA GLY A 87 -7.06 2.47 -2.74
C GLY A 87 -6.89 3.78 -3.51
N VAL A 88 -5.79 3.92 -4.26
CA VAL A 88 -5.57 5.08 -5.14
C VAL A 88 -6.58 5.11 -6.30
N GLU A 89 -6.89 3.96 -6.91
CA GLU A 89 -7.86 3.89 -8.01
C GLU A 89 -9.29 4.24 -7.56
N GLU A 90 -9.70 3.81 -6.36
CA GLU A 90 -10.99 4.20 -5.76
C GLU A 90 -11.06 5.71 -5.52
N ILE A 91 -9.98 6.29 -4.99
CA ILE A 91 -9.83 7.73 -4.79
C ILE A 91 -9.98 8.47 -6.14
N GLU A 92 -9.30 8.01 -7.20
CA GLU A 92 -9.40 8.61 -8.54
C GLU A 92 -10.81 8.53 -9.14
N ARG A 93 -11.52 7.40 -8.99
CA ARG A 93 -12.90 7.26 -9.48
C ARG A 93 -13.86 8.21 -8.77
N ASP A 94 -13.73 8.38 -7.46
CA ASP A 94 -14.57 9.33 -6.70
C ASP A 94 -14.37 10.78 -7.18
N TYR A 95 -13.17 11.12 -7.69
CA TYR A 95 -12.92 12.43 -8.30
C TYR A 95 -13.64 12.60 -9.65
N GLU A 96 -13.62 11.58 -10.51
CA GLU A 96 -14.29 11.61 -11.82
C GLU A 96 -15.82 11.66 -11.73
N VAL A 97 -16.44 11.14 -10.66
CA VAL A 97 -17.90 11.20 -10.48
C VAL A 97 -18.38 12.61 -10.11
N ILE A 98 -17.51 13.45 -9.53
CA ILE A 98 -17.86 14.76 -8.98
C ILE A 98 -17.67 15.91 -9.99
N TYR A 99 -16.82 15.72 -11.02
CA TYR A 99 -16.49 16.73 -12.04
C TYR A 99 -16.93 16.31 -13.45
#